data_AF-A0A849RCY9-F1
#
_entry.id   AF-A0A849RCY9-F1
#
_cell.length_a   1.000
_cell.length_b   1.000
_cell.length_c   1.000
_cell.angle_alpha   90.00
_cell.angle_beta   90.00
_cell.angle_gamma   90.00
#
_symmetry.space_group_name_H-M   'P 1'
#
loop_
_entity.id
_entity.type
_entity.pdbx_description
1 polymer ?
#
loop_
_entity_poly.entity_id
_entity_poly.type
_entity_poly.pdbx_seq_one_letter_code
_entity_poly.pdbx_strand_id
1 'polypeptide(L)'
;MTTGLDDFKYILDEFRGLSVWALGGAAVPFAAVLVELSPPWPTGIVFITAIIELVAIVISFQWFKGIKRSIVSGVLLFSLISFSGLGFAYLVNLSKYAYEVPTSKERFVKGNECTKDALLVFSDLCPDLGINELRQAEYDAERLWTQDSLANIRVRLVSLWVGTFLSLSILLGTFLVYQTAQKGRIRKPESITGSGD
;
A
#
# COMPACT_ATOMS: atom_id res chain seq x y z
N MET A 1 24.09 23.28 -15.26
CA MET A 1 23.36 22.11 -15.80
C MET A 1 22.58 21.53 -14.65
N THR A 2 21.25 21.66 -14.64
CA THR A 2 20.43 20.94 -13.67
C THR A 2 20.54 19.46 -13.98
N THR A 3 20.99 18.68 -13.00
CA THR A 3 21.11 17.23 -13.16
C THR A 3 19.76 16.57 -12.91
N GLY A 4 19.53 15.37 -13.43
CA GLY A 4 18.28 14.63 -13.16
C GLY A 4 18.02 14.36 -11.67
N LEU A 5 19.09 14.41 -10.86
CA LEU A 5 19.00 14.32 -9.40
C LEU A 5 18.43 15.58 -8.76
N ASP A 6 18.71 16.76 -9.31
CA ASP A 6 18.18 18.03 -8.80
C ASP A 6 16.67 18.14 -9.03
N ASP A 7 16.20 17.70 -10.21
CA ASP A 7 14.77 17.59 -10.52
C ASP A 7 14.05 16.62 -9.56
N PHE A 8 14.68 15.48 -9.25
CA PHE A 8 14.12 14.50 -8.32
C PHE A 8 14.05 15.04 -6.88
N LYS A 9 15.10 15.72 -6.40
CA LYS A 9 15.10 16.35 -5.07
C LYS A 9 14.03 17.42 -4.95
N TYR A 10 13.87 18.25 -5.98
CA TYR A 10 12.81 19.26 -6.04
C TYR A 10 11.41 18.61 -5.92
N ILE A 11 11.18 17.50 -6.62
CA ILE A 11 9.91 16.77 -6.54
C ILE A 11 9.70 16.15 -5.15
N LEU A 12 10.73 15.60 -4.54
CA LEU A 12 10.64 15.06 -3.18
C LEU A 12 10.29 16.13 -2.15
N ASP A 13 10.86 17.33 -2.27
CA ASP A 13 10.55 18.44 -1.37
C ASP A 13 9.11 18.94 -1.59
N GLU A 14 8.65 19.02 -2.84
CA GLU A 14 7.25 19.38 -3.13
C GLU A 14 6.28 18.30 -2.66
N PHE A 15 6.64 17.01 -2.79
CA PHE A 15 5.88 15.89 -2.22
C PHE A 15 5.82 15.97 -0.69
N ARG A 16 6.94 16.21 -0.01
CA ARG A 16 6.96 16.43 1.45
C ARG A 16 6.07 17.59 1.86
N GLY A 17 6.12 18.70 1.12
CA GLY A 17 5.23 19.84 1.35
C GLY A 17 3.76 19.46 1.22
N LEU A 18 3.39 18.72 0.17
CA LEU A 18 2.03 18.24 -0.04
C LEU A 18 1.60 17.22 1.03
N SER A 19 2.47 16.29 1.43
CA SER A 19 2.18 15.33 2.49
C SER A 19 2.00 16.01 3.84
N VAL A 20 2.86 16.97 4.19
CA VAL A 20 2.75 17.76 5.43
C VAL A 20 1.48 18.62 5.42
N TRP A 21 1.10 19.16 4.26
CA TRP A 21 -0.14 19.93 4.15
C TRP A 21 -1.40 19.04 4.22
N ALA A 22 -1.39 17.90 3.52
CA ALA A 22 -2.52 16.98 3.48
C ALA A 22 -2.73 16.24 4.81
N LEU A 23 -1.64 15.90 5.50
CA LEU A 23 -1.70 15.26 6.81
C LEU A 23 -1.76 16.28 7.95
N GLY A 24 -1.33 17.52 7.74
CA GLY A 24 -1.22 18.52 8.80
C GLY A 24 -0.42 18.01 10.00
N GLY A 25 -0.82 18.40 11.21
CA GLY A 25 -0.32 17.84 12.48
C GLY A 25 -0.73 16.37 12.73
N ALA A 26 -1.47 15.74 11.82
CA ALA A 26 -2.00 14.38 11.98
C ALA A 26 -1.04 13.28 11.48
N ALA A 27 0.21 13.60 11.13
CA ALA A 27 1.18 12.59 10.71
C ALA A 27 1.41 11.49 11.77
N VAL A 28 1.41 11.86 13.06
CA VAL A 28 1.55 10.91 14.18
C VAL A 28 0.34 9.98 14.32
N PRO A 29 -0.92 10.47 14.43
CA PRO A 29 -2.08 9.59 14.48
C PRO A 29 -2.26 8.79 13.19
N PHE A 30 -1.88 9.32 12.03
CA PHE A 30 -1.89 8.57 10.78
C PHE A 30 -0.92 7.39 10.81
N ALA A 31 0.30 7.59 11.32
CA ALA A 31 1.27 6.51 11.48
C ALA A 31 0.77 5.44 12.47
N ALA A 32 0.14 5.86 13.58
CA ALA A 32 -0.44 4.93 14.55
C ALA A 32 -1.57 4.08 13.91
N VAL A 33 -2.50 4.71 13.19
CA VAL A 33 -3.58 4.02 12.47
C VAL A 33 -3.03 3.09 11.39
N LEU A 34 -1.95 3.48 10.69
CA LEU A 34 -1.30 2.61 9.71
C LEU A 34 -0.66 1.38 10.34
N VAL A 35 -0.01 1.53 11.49
CA VAL A 35 0.52 0.38 12.25
C VAL A 35 -0.64 -0.53 12.65
N GLU A 36 -1.74 0.05 13.13
CA GLU A 36 -2.98 -0.67 13.40
C GLU A 36 -3.71 -1.17 12.15
N LEU A 37 -3.33 -0.81 10.94
CA LEU A 37 -3.94 -1.37 9.73
C LEU A 37 -3.01 -2.37 9.03
N SER A 38 -1.75 -2.40 9.43
CA SER A 38 -0.74 -3.26 8.85
C SER A 38 -1.07 -4.74 9.04
N PRO A 39 -0.73 -5.59 8.06
CA PRO A 39 -0.98 -7.02 8.19
C PRO A 39 -0.15 -7.56 9.38
N PRO A 40 -0.72 -8.51 10.15
CA PRO A 40 -0.07 -9.02 11.37
C PRO A 40 1.25 -9.75 11.10
N TRP A 41 1.47 -10.20 9.86
CA TRP A 41 2.69 -10.85 9.41
C TRP A 41 3.08 -10.34 8.02
N PRO A 42 4.38 -10.15 7.73
CA PRO A 42 5.52 -10.23 8.64
C PRO A 42 5.66 -8.97 9.52
N THR A 43 6.30 -9.10 10.68
CA THR A 43 6.60 -7.95 11.55
C THR A 43 7.51 -6.96 10.83
N GLY A 44 7.13 -5.69 10.79
CA GLY A 44 7.91 -4.65 10.11
C GLY A 44 7.65 -4.52 8.61
N ILE A 45 6.56 -5.11 8.09
CA ILE A 45 6.14 -4.95 6.69
C ILE A 45 6.07 -3.48 6.24
N VAL A 46 5.71 -2.55 7.14
CA VAL A 46 5.66 -1.11 6.86
C VAL A 46 7.00 -0.57 6.36
N PHE A 47 8.13 -1.00 6.93
CA PHE A 47 9.46 -0.58 6.48
C PHE A 47 9.80 -1.12 5.09
N ILE A 48 9.45 -2.38 4.83
CA ILE A 48 9.65 -3.02 3.53
C ILE A 48 8.79 -2.32 2.47
N THR A 49 7.53 -2.03 2.80
CA THR A 49 6.62 -1.28 1.92
C THR A 49 7.19 0.11 1.61
N ALA A 50 7.68 0.86 2.60
CA ALA A 50 8.27 2.19 2.37
C ALA A 50 9.48 2.15 1.42
N ILE A 51 10.33 1.13 1.50
CA ILE A 51 11.46 0.95 0.57
C ILE A 51 10.95 0.67 -0.85
N ILE A 52 9.95 -0.22 -0.98
CA ILE A 52 9.34 -0.57 -2.27
C ILE A 52 8.66 0.66 -2.90
N GLU A 53 7.94 1.44 -2.12
CA GLU A 53 7.29 2.69 -2.56
C GLU A 53 8.30 3.68 -3.11
N LEU A 54 9.42 3.90 -2.39
CA LEU A 54 10.48 4.80 -2.84
C LEU A 54 11.04 4.37 -4.20
N VAL A 55 11.33 3.07 -4.35
CA VAL A 55 11.81 2.50 -5.62
C VAL A 55 10.75 2.67 -6.72
N ALA A 56 9.48 2.44 -6.41
CA ALA A 56 8.38 2.59 -7.37
C ALA A 56 8.21 4.05 -7.86
N ILE A 57 8.36 5.03 -6.97
CA ILE A 57 8.33 6.46 -7.32
C ILE A 57 9.50 6.80 -8.26
N VAL A 58 10.72 6.34 -7.95
CA VAL A 58 11.91 6.56 -8.79
C VAL A 58 11.71 5.96 -10.19
N ILE A 59 11.24 4.72 -10.26
CA ILE A 59 10.98 4.02 -11.53
C ILE A 59 9.90 4.75 -12.32
N SER A 60 8.81 5.16 -11.66
CA SER A 60 7.73 5.93 -12.30
C SER A 60 8.27 7.23 -12.88
N PHE A 61 9.12 7.95 -12.15
CA PHE A 61 9.73 9.20 -12.65
C PHE A 61 10.55 8.96 -13.92
N GLN A 62 11.38 7.90 -13.94
CA GLN A 62 12.21 7.59 -15.09
C GLN A 62 11.38 7.18 -16.31
N TRP A 63 10.33 6.37 -16.13
CA TRP A 63 9.52 5.90 -17.24
C TRP A 63 8.57 6.94 -17.81
N PHE A 64 7.93 7.75 -16.98
CA PHE A 64 6.91 8.70 -17.43
C PHE A 64 7.48 10.00 -18.02
N LYS A 65 8.80 10.20 -17.94
CA LYS A 65 9.49 11.36 -18.52
C LYS A 65 9.37 11.35 -20.06
N GLY A 66 8.48 12.18 -20.60
CA GLY A 66 8.30 12.35 -22.06
C GLY A 66 7.16 11.55 -22.68
N ILE A 67 6.35 10.85 -21.89
CA ILE A 67 5.18 10.12 -22.37
C ILE A 67 4.03 11.08 -22.74
N LYS A 68 3.20 10.69 -23.72
CA LYS A 68 2.01 11.45 -24.16
C LYS A 68 0.97 11.58 -23.04
N ARG A 69 0.30 12.74 -22.97
CA ARG A 69 -0.74 13.06 -21.97
C ARG A 69 -1.89 12.05 -21.90
N SER A 70 -2.32 11.47 -23.02
CA SER A 70 -3.40 10.48 -23.05
C SER A 70 -3.03 9.21 -22.28
N ILE A 71 -1.79 8.74 -22.41
CA ILE A 71 -1.29 7.56 -21.71
C ILE A 71 -1.19 7.85 -20.21
N VAL A 72 -0.63 9.00 -19.84
CA VAL A 72 -0.52 9.44 -18.43
C VAL A 72 -1.89 9.47 -17.75
N SER A 73 -2.91 10.03 -18.41
CA SER A 73 -4.28 10.05 -17.87
C SER A 73 -4.87 8.66 -17.70
N GLY A 74 -4.60 7.74 -18.64
CA GLY A 74 -5.03 6.34 -18.53
C GLY A 74 -4.36 5.61 -17.36
N VAL A 75 -3.06 5.82 -17.18
CA VAL A 75 -2.30 5.24 -16.05
C VAL A 75 -2.78 5.80 -14.71
N LEU A 76 -3.07 7.11 -14.61
CA LEU A 76 -3.62 7.70 -13.40
C LEU A 76 -4.97 7.09 -13.03
N LEU A 77 -5.88 6.96 -14.01
CA LEU A 77 -7.19 6.35 -13.79
C LEU A 77 -7.08 4.87 -13.39
N PHE A 78 -6.24 4.11 -14.10
CA PHE A 78 -5.99 2.70 -13.79
C PHE A 78 -5.39 2.53 -12.39
N SER A 79 -4.41 3.35 -12.03
CA SER A 79 -3.76 3.31 -10.71
C SER A 79 -4.75 3.67 -9.59
N LEU A 80 -5.66 4.63 -9.84
CA LEU A 80 -6.71 5.00 -8.89
C LEU A 80 -7.73 3.87 -8.66
N ILE A 81 -8.18 3.24 -9.74
CA ILE A 81 -9.10 2.09 -9.69
C ILE A 81 -8.40 0.91 -9.00
N SER A 82 -7.15 0.64 -9.36
CA SER A 82 -6.33 -0.41 -8.75
C SER A 82 -6.11 -0.17 -7.26
N PHE A 83 -5.73 1.04 -6.85
CA PHE A 83 -5.57 1.42 -5.44
C PHE A 83 -6.86 1.19 -4.65
N SER A 84 -7.98 1.70 -5.17
CA SER A 84 -9.29 1.55 -4.51
C SER A 84 -9.72 0.08 -4.43
N GLY A 85 -9.55 -0.68 -5.52
CA GLY A 85 -9.94 -2.09 -5.59
C GLY A 85 -9.08 -2.99 -4.72
N LEU A 86 -7.76 -2.84 -4.75
CA LEU A 86 -6.83 -3.59 -3.91
C LEU A 86 -6.98 -3.21 -2.44
N GLY A 87 -7.16 -1.92 -2.13
CA GLY A 87 -7.42 -1.45 -0.77
C GLY A 87 -8.72 -2.02 -0.20
N PHE A 88 -9.81 -1.98 -0.97
CA PHE A 88 -11.07 -2.60 -0.55
C PHE A 88 -10.93 -4.12 -0.37
N ALA A 89 -10.31 -4.81 -1.32
CA ALA A 89 -10.05 -6.24 -1.21
C ALA A 89 -9.19 -6.58 0.01
N TYR A 90 -8.16 -5.77 0.31
CA TYR A 90 -7.33 -5.91 1.50
C TYR A 90 -8.17 -5.82 2.77
N LEU A 91 -8.98 -4.76 2.92
CA LEU A 91 -9.81 -4.56 4.11
C LEU A 91 -10.81 -5.70 4.33
N VAL A 92 -11.44 -6.20 3.26
CA VAL A 92 -12.34 -7.35 3.35
C VAL A 92 -11.61 -8.60 3.80
N ASN A 93 -10.42 -8.88 3.24
CA ASN A 93 -9.63 -10.05 3.64
C ASN A 93 -9.09 -9.90 5.08
N LEU A 94 -8.66 -8.71 5.47
CA LEU A 94 -8.21 -8.42 6.82
C LEU A 94 -9.35 -8.64 7.82
N SER A 95 -10.55 -8.12 7.54
CA SER A 95 -11.71 -8.31 8.42
C SER A 95 -12.15 -9.77 8.54
N LYS A 96 -11.98 -10.57 7.48
CA LYS A 96 -12.40 -11.98 7.47
C LYS A 96 -11.39 -12.90 8.15
N TYR A 97 -10.10 -12.66 7.90
CA TYR A 97 -9.03 -13.58 8.29
C TYR A 97 -8.19 -13.08 9.46
N ALA A 98 -8.24 -11.81 9.86
CA ALA A 98 -7.54 -11.36 11.06
C ALA A 98 -8.45 -11.47 12.29
N TYR A 99 -7.85 -11.86 13.42
CA TYR A 99 -8.48 -11.79 14.74
C TYR A 99 -7.51 -11.22 15.75
N GLU A 100 -8.05 -10.58 16.79
CA GLU A 100 -7.28 -10.01 17.89
C GLU A 100 -7.43 -10.87 19.14
N VAL A 101 -6.31 -11.19 19.79
CA VAL A 101 -6.31 -11.92 21.06
C VAL A 101 -6.66 -10.95 22.19
N PRO A 102 -7.73 -11.19 22.97
CA PRO A 102 -8.18 -10.23 23.98
C PRO A 102 -7.16 -9.92 25.08
N THR A 103 -6.26 -10.86 25.39
CA THR A 103 -5.28 -10.76 26.47
C THR A 103 -4.03 -9.98 26.07
N SER A 104 -3.46 -10.27 24.89
CA SER A 104 -2.21 -9.65 24.43
C SER A 104 -2.42 -8.47 23.47
N LYS A 105 -3.64 -8.29 22.94
CA LYS A 105 -3.94 -7.31 21.87
C LYS A 105 -3.16 -7.56 20.56
N GLU A 106 -2.51 -8.71 20.46
CA GLU A 106 -1.83 -9.13 19.25
C GLU A 106 -2.83 -9.66 18.23
N ARG A 107 -2.51 -9.45 16.95
CA ARG A 107 -3.34 -9.91 15.84
C ARG A 107 -2.73 -11.11 15.18
N PHE A 108 -3.59 -12.06 14.87
CA PHE A 108 -3.24 -13.30 14.19
C PHE A 108 -4.14 -13.52 12.99
N VAL A 109 -3.75 -14.49 12.16
CA VAL A 109 -4.43 -14.82 10.91
C VAL A 109 -5.09 -16.19 11.05
N LYS A 110 -6.36 -16.30 10.64
CA LYS A 110 -7.10 -17.55 10.48
C LYS A 110 -6.72 -18.20 9.16
N GLY A 111 -6.61 -19.53 9.17
CA GLY A 111 -6.55 -20.33 7.96
C GLY A 111 -7.93 -20.56 7.35
N ASN A 112 -7.94 -21.10 6.14
CA ASN A 112 -9.11 -21.66 5.47
C ASN A 112 -9.21 -23.20 5.60
N GLU A 113 -8.17 -23.89 6.09
CA GLU A 113 -8.15 -25.34 6.25
C GLU A 113 -7.69 -25.73 7.65
N CYS A 114 -8.49 -26.55 8.33
CA CYS A 114 -8.18 -27.02 9.68
C CYS A 114 -7.22 -28.22 9.68
N THR A 115 -6.47 -28.38 10.77
CA THR A 115 -5.68 -29.59 11.02
C THR A 115 -6.58 -30.79 11.29
N LYS A 116 -6.04 -32.01 11.12
CA LYS A 116 -6.77 -33.25 11.42
C LYS A 116 -7.21 -33.30 12.89
N ASP A 117 -6.35 -32.85 13.79
CA ASP A 117 -6.62 -32.86 15.23
C ASP A 117 -7.71 -31.84 15.60
N ALA A 118 -7.68 -30.65 14.98
CA ALA A 118 -8.74 -29.65 15.15
C ALA A 118 -10.09 -30.15 14.62
N LEU A 119 -10.11 -30.90 13.52
CA LEU A 119 -11.33 -31.50 12.97
C LEU A 119 -11.96 -32.55 13.89
N LEU A 120 -11.18 -33.21 14.75
CA LEU A 120 -11.72 -34.17 15.74
C LEU A 120 -12.53 -33.47 16.85
N VAL A 121 -12.21 -32.20 17.13
CA VAL A 121 -12.83 -31.42 18.22
C VAL A 121 -13.87 -30.43 17.70
N PHE A 122 -13.64 -29.84 16.52
CA PHE A 122 -14.41 -28.73 15.96
C PHE A 122 -14.95 -29.01 14.55
N SER A 123 -15.28 -30.27 14.24
CA SER A 123 -15.68 -30.72 12.88
C SER A 123 -16.66 -29.77 12.17
N ASP A 124 -17.69 -29.34 12.87
CA ASP A 124 -18.82 -28.61 12.28
C ASP A 124 -18.58 -27.09 12.19
N LEU A 125 -17.54 -26.60 12.86
CA LEU A 125 -17.20 -25.17 12.96
C LEU A 125 -15.99 -24.80 12.11
N CYS A 126 -15.21 -25.78 11.66
CA CYS A 126 -14.07 -25.56 10.79
C CYS A 126 -14.50 -25.08 9.38
N PRO A 127 -13.83 -24.06 8.78
CA PRO A 127 -12.70 -23.29 9.30
C PRO A 127 -13.09 -22.01 10.06
N ASP A 128 -14.38 -21.70 10.19
CA ASP A 128 -14.87 -20.45 10.78
C ASP A 128 -15.03 -20.55 12.31
N LEU A 129 -13.89 -20.72 12.98
CA LEU A 129 -13.82 -20.81 14.44
C LEU A 129 -14.07 -19.43 15.07
N GLY A 130 -14.96 -19.42 16.08
CA GLY A 130 -15.27 -18.26 16.89
C GLY A 130 -14.25 -18.02 18.00
N ILE A 131 -14.47 -16.96 18.79
CA ILE A 131 -13.54 -16.56 19.86
C ILE A 131 -13.46 -17.57 21.01
N ASN A 132 -14.52 -18.34 21.23
CA ASN A 132 -14.59 -19.32 22.32
C ASN A 132 -13.78 -20.58 21.97
N GLU A 133 -13.83 -21.00 20.72
CA GLU A 133 -13.08 -22.13 20.18
C GLU A 133 -11.59 -21.77 20.13
N LEU A 134 -11.28 -20.55 19.69
CA LEU A 134 -9.91 -20.00 19.75
C LEU A 134 -9.35 -20.01 21.18
N ARG A 135 -10.18 -19.68 22.18
CA ARG A 135 -9.76 -19.72 23.59
C ARG A 135 -9.43 -21.13 24.06
N GLN A 136 -10.18 -22.14 23.61
CA GLN A 136 -9.94 -23.54 23.99
C GLN A 136 -8.61 -24.06 23.44
N ALA A 137 -8.18 -23.56 22.29
CA ALA A 137 -6.88 -23.87 21.70
C ALA A 137 -5.75 -22.90 22.12
N GLU A 138 -5.94 -22.16 23.22
CA GLU A 138 -4.95 -21.20 23.74
C GLU A 138 -4.55 -20.11 22.71
N TYR A 139 -5.45 -19.80 21.76
CA TYR A 139 -5.24 -18.88 20.65
C TYR A 139 -4.13 -19.28 19.67
N ASP A 140 -3.66 -20.53 19.71
CA ASP A 140 -2.63 -21.04 18.82
C ASP A 140 -3.19 -21.36 17.42
N ALA A 141 -2.87 -20.51 16.45
CA ALA A 141 -3.31 -20.66 15.08
C ALA A 141 -2.76 -21.93 14.41
N GLU A 142 -1.55 -22.38 14.75
CA GLU A 142 -0.90 -23.52 14.09
C GLU A 142 -1.47 -24.86 14.57
N ARG A 143 -2.09 -24.90 15.76
CA ARG A 143 -2.85 -26.06 16.22
C ARG A 143 -4.18 -26.20 15.48
N LEU A 144 -4.81 -25.09 15.13
CA LEU A 144 -6.14 -25.07 14.54
C LEU A 144 -6.12 -25.21 13.01
N TRP A 145 -5.21 -24.53 12.33
CA TRP A 145 -5.14 -24.48 10.87
C TRP A 145 -3.82 -25.02 10.34
N THR A 146 -3.85 -25.54 9.10
CA THR A 146 -2.65 -26.05 8.44
C THR A 146 -1.66 -24.92 8.15
N GLN A 147 -0.36 -25.23 8.21
CA GLN A 147 0.69 -24.23 7.94
C GLN A 147 0.60 -23.68 6.51
N ASP A 148 0.27 -24.53 5.53
CA ASP A 148 0.09 -24.12 4.13
C ASP A 148 -1.07 -23.12 3.98
N SER A 149 -2.18 -23.39 4.68
CA SER A 149 -3.34 -22.50 4.71
C SER A 149 -3.00 -21.14 5.30
N LEU A 150 -2.31 -21.11 6.44
CA LEU A 150 -1.87 -19.89 7.09
C LEU A 150 -0.89 -19.10 6.21
N ALA A 151 0.07 -19.79 5.59
CA ALA A 151 1.04 -19.18 4.68
C ALA A 151 0.35 -18.53 3.49
N ASN A 152 -0.62 -19.22 2.87
CA ASN A 152 -1.37 -18.70 1.73
C ASN A 152 -2.16 -17.42 2.07
N ILE A 153 -2.85 -17.39 3.21
CA ILE A 153 -3.60 -16.20 3.63
C ILE A 153 -2.65 -15.06 4.00
N ARG A 154 -1.55 -15.33 4.71
CA ARG A 154 -0.53 -14.32 5.05
C ARG A 154 0.07 -13.68 3.78
N VAL A 155 0.48 -14.49 2.81
CA VAL A 155 1.02 -14.01 1.52
C VAL A 155 -0.02 -13.19 0.76
N ARG A 156 -1.28 -13.61 0.76
CA ARG A 156 -2.38 -12.87 0.13
C ARG A 156 -2.60 -11.49 0.77
N LEU A 157 -2.61 -11.40 2.11
CA LEU A 157 -2.77 -10.13 2.80
C LEU A 157 -1.60 -9.18 2.50
N VAL A 158 -0.37 -9.70 2.53
CA VAL A 158 0.84 -8.94 2.22
C VAL A 158 0.84 -8.47 0.77
N SER A 159 0.46 -9.32 -0.18
CA SER A 159 0.44 -8.95 -1.60
C SER A 159 -0.62 -7.89 -1.91
N LEU A 160 -1.80 -7.99 -1.29
CA LEU A 160 -2.83 -6.94 -1.38
C LEU A 160 -2.35 -5.62 -0.76
N TRP A 161 -1.75 -5.67 0.43
CA TRP A 161 -1.19 -4.48 1.09
C TRP A 161 -0.13 -3.80 0.24
N VAL A 162 0.91 -4.53 -0.18
CA VAL A 162 1.99 -3.99 -1.02
C VAL A 162 1.43 -3.52 -2.36
N GLY A 163 0.50 -4.25 -2.96
CA GLY A 163 -0.14 -3.86 -4.21
C GLY A 163 -0.88 -2.52 -4.10
N THR A 164 -1.62 -2.31 -3.01
CA THR A 164 -2.29 -1.02 -2.75
C THR A 164 -1.30 0.13 -2.69
N PHE A 165 -0.26 0.01 -1.88
CA PHE A 165 0.75 1.07 -1.73
C PHE A 165 1.61 1.29 -2.99
N LEU A 166 1.84 0.23 -3.77
CA LEU A 166 2.50 0.32 -5.07
C LEU A 166 1.64 1.12 -6.06
N SER A 167 0.33 0.83 -6.15
CA SER A 167 -0.60 1.59 -6.99
C SER A 167 -0.68 3.05 -6.57
N LEU A 168 -0.66 3.33 -5.26
CA LEU A 168 -0.59 4.69 -4.73
C LEU A 168 0.70 5.40 -5.15
N SER A 169 1.85 4.72 -5.04
CA SER A 169 3.15 5.25 -5.43
C SER A 169 3.24 5.59 -6.92
N ILE A 170 2.70 4.72 -7.78
CA ILE A 170 2.64 4.96 -9.23
C ILE A 170 1.71 6.14 -9.52
N LEU A 171 0.56 6.22 -8.85
CA LEU A 171 -0.38 7.34 -9.00
C LEU A 171 0.30 8.67 -8.66
N LEU A 172 0.94 8.76 -7.50
CA LEU A 172 1.62 9.96 -7.03
C LEU A 172 2.81 10.32 -7.91
N GLY A 173 3.67 9.35 -8.23
CA GLY A 173 4.82 9.55 -9.10
C GLY A 173 4.41 10.06 -10.48
N THR A 174 3.41 9.44 -11.09
CA THR A 174 2.87 9.84 -12.40
C THR A 174 2.26 11.24 -12.35
N PHE A 175 1.51 11.56 -11.29
CA PHE A 175 0.90 12.87 -11.09
C PHE A 175 1.96 13.98 -10.95
N LEU A 176 3.02 13.75 -10.17
CA LEU A 176 4.11 14.70 -9.96
C LEU A 176 4.89 14.97 -11.26
N VAL A 177 5.22 13.92 -12.03
CA VAL A 177 5.84 14.06 -13.36
C VAL A 177 4.97 14.90 -14.29
N TYR A 178 3.66 14.65 -14.27
CA TYR A 178 2.73 15.37 -15.11
C TYR A 178 2.63 16.86 -14.74
N GLN A 179 2.55 17.19 -13.45
CA GLN A 179 2.48 18.57 -12.99
C GLN A 179 3.76 19.37 -13.28
N THR A 180 4.92 18.76 -13.05
CA THR A 180 6.22 19.39 -13.32
C THR A 180 6.42 19.68 -14.82
N ALA A 181 6.01 18.75 -15.70
CA ALA A 181 6.01 18.97 -17.15
C ALA A 181 5.08 20.13 -17.58
N GLN A 182 3.96 20.33 -16.89
CA GLN A 182 3.05 21.45 -17.17
C GLN A 182 3.61 22.80 -16.71
N LYS A 183 4.18 22.89 -15.50
CA LYS A 183 4.82 24.12 -14.99
C LYS A 183 5.94 24.61 -15.93
N GLY A 184 6.72 23.70 -16.50
CA GLY A 184 7.76 24.02 -17.47
C GLY A 184 7.24 24.62 -18.79
N ARG A 185 6.02 24.27 -19.23
CA ARG A 185 5.39 24.86 -20.43
C ARG A 185 4.86 26.27 -20.20
N ILE A 186 4.31 26.56 -19.02
CA ILE A 186 3.74 27.88 -18.70
C ILE A 186 4.84 28.95 -18.56
N ARG A 187 6.05 28.56 -18.15
CA ARG A 187 7.22 29.44 -18.00
C ARG A 187 7.96 29.77 -19.29
N LYS A 188 7.46 29.39 -20.47
CA LYS A 188 8.00 29.86 -21.75
C LYS A 188 7.09 30.99 -22.28
N PRO A 189 7.12 32.22 -21.69
CA PRO A 189 6.55 33.35 -22.38
C PRO A 189 7.37 33.55 -23.63
N GLU A 190 6.67 33.43 -24.75
CA GLU A 190 6.93 34.07 -26.03
C GLU A 190 8.02 35.15 -25.90
N SER A 191 9.26 34.79 -26.26
CA SER A 191 10.25 35.80 -26.59
C SER A 191 9.70 36.47 -27.84
N ILE A 192 8.94 37.53 -27.62
CA ILE A 192 8.51 38.48 -28.64
C ILE A 192 9.75 38.74 -29.47
N THR A 193 9.72 38.23 -30.69
CA THR A 193 10.65 38.55 -31.76
C THR A 193 10.56 40.06 -31.94
N GLY A 194 11.46 40.77 -31.25
CA GLY A 194 11.78 42.14 -31.54
C GLY A 194 12.29 42.20 -32.97
N SER A 195 11.47 42.80 -33.81
CA SER A 195 11.81 43.44 -35.08
C SER A 195 13.20 44.10 -35.00
N GLY A 196 14.03 43.80 -35.98
CA GLY A 196 15.20 44.56 -36.35
C GLY A 196 15.17 44.65 -37.87
N ASP A 197 14.80 45.83 -38.34
CA ASP A 197 14.77 46.27 -39.74
C ASP A 197 16.12 46.10 -40.46
#